data_AF-A0A969CRJ3-F1
#
_entry.id   AF-A0A969CRJ3-F1
#
_cell.length_a   1.000
_cell.length_b   1.000
_cell.length_c   1.000
_cell.angle_alpha   90.00
_cell.angle_beta   90.00
_cell.angle_gamma   90.00
#
_symmetry.space_group_name_H-M   'P 1'
#
loop_
_entity.id
_entity.type
_entity.pdbx_description
1 polymer ?
#
loop_
_entity_poly.entity_id
_entity_poly.type
_entity_poly.pdbx_seq_one_letter_code
_entity_poly.pdbx_strand_id
1 'polypeptide(L)' 'MGQKKRFLLRLDERLYEIVEKWSADELRSVNAQIEYLLTDAVKKAGRWKEDKGKSEQE' A
#
# COMPACT_ATOMS: atom_id res chain seq x y z
N MET A 1 12.23 -9.08 5.32
CA MET A 1 11.28 -7.97 5.08
C MET A 1 11.88 -7.09 4.01
N GLY A 2 11.27 -7.04 2.82
CA GLY A 2 11.80 -6.27 1.68
C GLY A 2 11.91 -4.78 2.00
N GLN A 3 12.88 -4.12 1.37
CA GLN A 3 13.14 -2.69 1.56
C GLN A 3 11.92 -1.86 1.12
N LYS A 4 11.30 -1.11 2.05
CA LYS A 4 10.21 -0.19 1.73
C LYS A 4 10.79 1.10 1.13
N LYS A 5 10.38 1.44 -0.09
CA LYS A 5 10.79 2.70 -0.74
C LYS A 5 10.03 3.86 -0.12
N ARG A 6 10.75 4.84 0.44
CA ARG A 6 10.17 6.10 0.94
C ARG A 6 10.07 7.09 -0.23
N PHE A 7 8.89 7.64 -0.45
CA PHE A 7 8.66 8.67 -1.46
C PHE A 7 7.61 9.67 -0.97
N LEU A 8 7.66 10.89 -1.51
CA LEU A 8 6.64 11.91 -1.24
C LEU A 8 5.43 11.65 -2.12
N LEU A 9 4.28 11.40 -1.49
CA LEU A 9 2.99 11.25 -2.17
C LEU A 9 2.25 12.58 -2.14
N ARG A 10 1.82 13.07 -3.29
CA ARG A 10 0.86 14.18 -3.37
C ARG A 10 -0.54 13.58 -3.37
N LEU A 11 -1.37 14.01 -2.43
CA LEU A 11 -2.75 13.55 -2.27
C LEU A 11 -3.66 14.76 -2.14
N ASP A 12 -4.90 14.62 -2.62
CA ASP A 12 -5.95 15.57 -2.29
C ASP A 12 -6.22 15.56 -0.79
N GLU A 13 -6.44 16.74 -0.20
CA GLU A 13 -6.61 16.92 1.24
C GLU A 13 -7.84 16.18 1.77
N ARG A 14 -8.96 16.28 1.05
CA ARG A 14 -10.20 15.60 1.44
C ARG A 14 -10.05 14.09 1.38
N LEU A 15 -9.31 13.58 0.39
CA LEU A 15 -8.99 12.15 0.32
C LEU A 15 -8.12 11.70 1.50
N TYR A 16 -7.15 12.52 1.93
CA TYR A 16 -6.34 12.21 3.10
C TYR A 16 -7.19 12.06 4.36
N GLU A 17 -8.08 13.02 4.63
CA GLU A 17 -8.96 13.00 5.81
C GLU A 17 -9.84 11.73 5.86
N ILE A 18 -10.38 11.33 4.70
CA ILE A 18 -11.21 10.12 4.59
C ILE A 18 -10.37 8.87 4.89
N VAL A 19 -9.15 8.79 4.35
CA VAL A 19 -8.24 7.66 4.59
C VAL A 19 -7.76 7.63 6.04
N GLU A 20 -7.49 8.79 6.65
CA GLU A 20 -7.09 8.90 8.05
C GLU A 20 -8.19 8.38 8.96
N LYS A 21 -9.43 8.84 8.78
CA LYS A 21 -10.58 8.36 9.55
C LYS A 21 -10.77 6.86 9.41
N TRP A 22 -10.73 6.34 8.18
CA TRP A 22 -10.85 4.90 7.95
C TRP A 22 -9.71 4.11 8.60
N SER A 23 -8.49 4.63 8.57
CA SER A 23 -7.36 3.97 9.26
C SER A 23 -7.54 3.91 10.77
N ALA A 24 -8.12 4.95 11.38
CA ALA A 24 -8.46 4.98 12.80
C ALA A 24 -9.54 3.95 13.14
N ASP A 25 -10.58 3.82 12.30
CA ASP A 25 -11.65 2.84 12.46
C ASP A 25 -11.11 1.38 12.42
N GLU A 26 -10.06 1.13 11.61
CA GLU A 26 -9.39 -0.19 11.51
C GLU A 26 -8.21 -0.37 12.48
N LEU A 27 -7.98 0.56 13.42
CA LEU A 27 -6.84 0.56 14.35
C LEU A 27 -5.48 0.39 13.63
N ARG A 28 -5.33 1.03 12.47
CA ARG A 28 -4.15 0.95 11.61
C ARG A 28 -3.53 2.34 11.43
N SER A 29 -2.22 2.39 11.18
CA SER A 29 -1.60 3.66 10.75
C SER A 29 -2.06 4.03 9.34
N VAL A 30 -2.12 5.34 9.07
CA VAL A 30 -2.44 5.88 7.74
C VAL A 30 -1.57 5.26 6.66
N ASN A 31 -0.25 5.14 6.91
CA ASN A 31 0.67 4.53 5.95
C ASN A 31 0.35 3.07 5.66
N ALA A 32 0.02 2.27 6.69
CA ALA A 32 -0.34 0.89 6.49
C ALA A 32 -1.72 0.75 5.81
N GLN A 33 -2.64 1.70 6.01
CA GLN A 33 -3.91 1.75 5.28
C GLN A 33 -3.70 2.05 3.80
N ILE A 34 -2.86 3.04 3.48
CA ILE A 34 -2.48 3.35 2.09
C ILE A 34 -1.81 2.15 1.42
N GLU A 35 -0.88 1.47 2.10
CA GLU A 35 -0.21 0.29 1.58
C GLU A 35 -1.19 -0.85 1.27
N TYR A 36 -2.14 -1.11 2.18
CA TYR A 36 -3.20 -2.10 1.97
C TYR A 36 -4.07 -1.76 0.76
N LEU A 37 -4.53 -0.51 0.67
CA LEU A 37 -5.38 -0.02 -0.42
C LEU A 37 -4.70 -0.13 -1.78
N LEU A 38 -3.44 0.31 -1.87
CA LEU A 38 -2.68 0.23 -3.11
C LEU A 38 -2.44 -1.23 -3.51
N THR A 39 -2.13 -2.10 -2.54
CA THR A 39 -1.92 -3.53 -2.80
C THR A 39 -3.20 -4.18 -3.32
N ASP A 40 -4.32 -3.94 -2.66
CA ASP A 40 -5.63 -4.45 -3.08
C ASP A 40 -6.03 -3.93 -4.47
N ALA A 41 -5.85 -2.63 -4.73
CA ALA A 41 -6.14 -2.03 -6.04
C ALA A 41 -5.30 -2.65 -7.17
N VAL A 42 -3.99 -2.83 -6.94
CA VAL A 42 -3.08 -3.44 -7.94
C VAL A 42 -3.40 -4.91 -8.17
N LYS A 43 -3.81 -5.66 -7.13
CA LYS A 43 -4.31 -7.04 -7.24
C LYS A 43 -5.60 -7.11 -8.05
N LYS A 44 -6.59 -6.28 -7.72
CA LYS A 44 -7.87 -6.18 -8.45
C LYS A 44 -7.67 -5.78 -9.91
N ALA A 45 -6.68 -4.95 -10.20
CA ALA A 45 -6.30 -4.57 -11.55
C ALA A 45 -5.53 -5.67 -12.32
N GLY A 46 -5.25 -6.83 -11.70
CA GLY A 46 -4.45 -7.91 -12.29
C GLY A 46 -2.99 -7.51 -12.55
N ARG A 47 -2.52 -6.43 -11.91
CA ARG A 47 -1.16 -5.89 -12.07
C ARG A 47 -0.21 -6.43 -11.01
N TRP A 48 -0.74 -7.09 -9.99
CA TRP A 48 0.05 -7.80 -9.00
C TRP A 48 0.51 -9.13 -9.58
N LYS A 49 1.61 -9.12 -10.32
CA LYS A 49 2.30 -10.35 -10.71
C LYS A 49 3.13 -10.81 -9.53
N GLU A 50 2.74 -11.91 -8.89
CA GLU A 50 3.66 -12.62 -8.02
C GLU A 50 4.82 -13.11 -8.89
N ASP A 51 6.00 -12.53 -8.68
CA ASP A 51 7.21 -13.00 -9.33
C ASP A 51 7.54 -14.39 -8.75
N LYS A 52 6.98 -15.45 -9.33
CA LYS A 52 7.34 -16.85 -9.04
C LYS A 52 8.71 -17.19 -9.62
N GLY A 53 9.72 -16.39 -9.33
CA GLY A 53 11.05 -16.59 -9.89
C GLY A 53 12.06 -15.54 -9.45
N LYS A 54 12.55 -15.69 -8.21
CA LYS A 54 13.94 -15.42 -7.79
C LYS A 54 14.06 -15.61 -6.27
N SER A 55 14.01 -16.87 -5.88
CA SER A 55 14.62 -17.35 -4.64
C SER A 55 15.40 -18.63 -4.95
N GLU A 56 16.32 -18.52 -5.89
CA GLU A 56 17.53 -19.32 -5.95
C GLU A 56 18.67 -18.33 -6.22
N GLN A 57 19.71 -18.39 -5.38
CA GLN A 57 20.99 -17.66 -5.43
C GLN A 57 20.88 -16.23 -4.87
N GLU A 58 21.51 -15.86 -3.74
CA GLU A 58 22.81 -16.23 -3.14
C GLU A 58 22.74 -16.52 -1.63
#